data_AF-A0A6J0ZRA7-F1
#
_entry.id   AF-A0A6J0ZRA7-F1
#
_cell.length_a   1.000
_cell.length_b   1.000
_cell.length_c   1.000
_cell.angle_alpha   90.00
_cell.angle_beta   90.00
_cell.angle_gamma   90.00
#
_symmetry.space_group_name_H-M   'P 1'
#
loop_
_entity.id
_entity.type
_entity.pdbx_description
1 polymer ?
#
loop_
_entity_poly.entity_id
_entity_poly.type
_entity_poly.pdbx_seq_one_letter_code
_entity_poly.pdbx_strand_id
1 'polypeptide(L)'
;MARSSSLAILVIALSAILQATAAQTTHVVGDELGWLVPPGGPIAYSTWAAMQTFTVGDVLVFNFTTGEQDVAMVTREAYETCNSTNPISLQTTGPANLTLDSIREYYFIGTIDQHCSLGQKLAINVSAPGPRPSPVPAPPRGPITYNVGDDLGWLVPPAGPLAYETWAFNKTFLLGDTLVFNFINGTQDVAVVTKEAYETCDTNNTITVLTTSPANITLTTTGEHFFTSTYARHCDLGQKLAINVTASTSTSNPPSSSTEPPSSGSNPVSEGPSAAPPPSLVSSAPSPLIGGFFITLFSLAMAFF
;
A
#
# COMPACT_ATOMS: atom_id res chain seq x y z
N MET A 1 -8.43 57.11 -39.39
CA MET A 1 -7.95 56.26 -38.28
C MET A 1 -9.15 55.62 -37.56
N ALA A 2 -9.89 54.72 -38.21
CA ALA A 2 -11.10 54.13 -37.61
C ALA A 2 -11.37 52.68 -38.08
N ARG A 3 -10.31 51.94 -38.44
CA ARG A 3 -10.44 50.55 -38.92
C ARG A 3 -9.61 49.53 -38.14
N SER A 4 -8.70 49.97 -37.27
CA SER A 4 -7.88 49.07 -36.44
C SER A 4 -8.50 48.74 -35.08
N SER A 5 -9.47 49.55 -34.59
CA SER A 5 -10.05 49.37 -33.24
C SER A 5 -11.14 48.29 -33.16
N SER A 6 -11.84 47.98 -34.25
CA SER A 6 -12.92 46.96 -34.23
C SER A 6 -12.42 45.52 -34.28
N LEU A 7 -11.24 45.28 -34.88
CA LEU A 7 -10.62 43.94 -34.92
C LEU A 7 -9.91 43.59 -33.61
N ALA A 8 -9.32 44.57 -32.93
CA ALA A 8 -8.66 44.35 -31.64
C ALA A 8 -9.67 43.98 -30.52
N ILE A 9 -10.88 44.55 -30.54
CA ILE A 9 -11.92 44.26 -29.55
C ILE A 9 -12.54 42.87 -29.78
N LEU A 10 -12.61 42.40 -31.04
CA LEU A 10 -13.14 41.06 -31.35
C LEU A 10 -12.17 39.93 -30.95
N VAL A 11 -10.86 40.18 -30.97
CA VAL A 11 -9.84 39.18 -30.58
C VAL A 11 -9.68 39.09 -29.06
N ILE A 12 -9.86 40.19 -28.32
CA ILE A 12 -9.79 40.17 -26.85
C ILE A 12 -11.05 39.53 -26.23
N ALA A 13 -12.21 39.63 -26.88
CA ALA A 13 -13.46 39.00 -26.42
C ALA A 13 -13.51 37.47 -26.61
N LEU A 14 -12.62 36.86 -27.41
CA LEU A 14 -12.54 35.40 -27.58
C LEU A 14 -11.55 34.71 -26.63
N SER A 15 -10.87 35.45 -25.76
CA SER A 15 -9.77 34.92 -24.93
C SER A 15 -10.14 34.62 -23.47
N ALA A 16 -11.42 34.71 -23.07
CA ALA A 16 -11.81 34.63 -21.66
C ALA A 16 -13.00 33.70 -21.35
N ILE A 17 -13.12 32.56 -22.02
CA ILE A 17 -13.99 31.47 -21.54
C ILE A 17 -13.30 30.12 -21.78
N LEU A 18 -12.14 29.91 -21.16
CA LEU A 18 -11.77 28.57 -20.72
C LEU A 18 -12.57 28.30 -19.43
N GLN A 19 -13.83 27.91 -19.59
CA GLN A 19 -14.53 27.24 -18.51
C GLN A 19 -13.76 25.93 -18.30
N ALA A 20 -12.97 25.88 -17.24
CA ALA A 20 -12.45 24.62 -16.74
C ALA A 20 -13.67 23.76 -16.35
N THR A 21 -14.08 22.86 -17.24
CA THR A 21 -15.02 21.81 -16.89
C THR A 21 -14.31 20.97 -15.84
N ALA A 22 -14.70 21.12 -14.56
CA ALA A 22 -14.26 20.22 -13.53
C ALA A 22 -14.63 18.79 -14.00
N ALA A 23 -13.63 17.95 -14.21
CA ALA A 23 -13.87 16.57 -14.56
C ALA A 23 -14.54 15.90 -13.36
N GLN A 24 -15.77 15.43 -13.55
CA GLN A 24 -16.51 14.62 -12.57
C GLN A 24 -15.67 13.39 -12.22
N THR A 25 -15.26 13.26 -10.97
CA THR A 25 -14.49 12.10 -10.49
C THR A 25 -15.44 11.05 -9.95
N THR A 26 -15.17 9.79 -10.29
CA THR A 26 -15.92 8.65 -9.75
C THR A 26 -15.12 8.00 -8.64
N HIS A 27 -15.71 7.90 -7.46
CA HIS A 27 -15.14 7.25 -6.27
C HIS A 27 -15.88 5.94 -6.02
N VAL A 28 -15.19 4.80 -6.15
CA VAL A 28 -15.76 3.48 -5.85
C VAL A 28 -15.65 3.25 -4.35
N VAL A 29 -16.78 3.24 -3.65
CA VAL A 29 -16.82 3.16 -2.19
C VAL A 29 -16.32 1.81 -1.71
N GLY A 30 -15.27 1.83 -0.89
CA GLY A 30 -14.62 0.63 -0.35
C GLY A 30 -13.66 -0.06 -1.32
N ASP A 31 -13.42 0.50 -2.51
CA ASP A 31 -12.54 -0.08 -3.53
C ASP A 31 -12.89 -1.56 -3.83
N GLU A 32 -11.94 -2.48 -3.63
CA GLU A 32 -12.16 -3.93 -3.83
C GLU A 32 -13.10 -4.55 -2.77
N LEU A 33 -13.22 -3.94 -1.59
CA LEU A 33 -14.16 -4.39 -0.55
C LEU A 33 -15.62 -4.20 -0.98
N GLY A 34 -15.89 -3.14 -1.75
CA GLY A 34 -17.23 -2.70 -2.10
C GLY A 34 -18.03 -2.19 -0.89
N TRP A 35 -19.36 -2.21 -1.01
CA TRP A 35 -20.28 -1.76 0.03
C TRP A 35 -20.98 -2.95 0.71
N LEU A 36 -20.39 -3.39 1.82
CA LEU A 36 -20.84 -4.49 2.67
C LEU A 36 -20.63 -4.18 4.17
N VAL A 37 -21.05 -5.07 5.06
CA VAL A 37 -20.67 -5.00 6.48
C VAL A 37 -19.18 -5.33 6.62
N PRO A 38 -18.33 -4.35 6.99
CA PRO A 38 -16.88 -4.52 6.89
C PRO A 38 -16.38 -5.59 7.88
N PRO A 39 -15.64 -6.61 7.43
CA PRO A 39 -15.00 -7.56 8.33
C PRO A 39 -13.96 -6.80 9.16
N GLY A 40 -14.10 -6.78 10.48
CA GLY A 40 -13.22 -6.02 11.39
C GLY A 40 -13.82 -4.71 11.93
N GLY A 41 -15.07 -4.40 11.61
CA GLY A 41 -15.84 -3.33 12.27
C GLY A 41 -15.78 -1.97 11.57
N PRO A 42 -16.19 -0.88 12.25
CA PRO A 42 -16.67 0.36 11.61
C PRO A 42 -15.60 1.23 10.95
N ILE A 43 -14.32 0.86 11.04
CA ILE A 43 -13.23 1.73 10.62
C ILE A 43 -13.06 1.79 9.08
N ALA A 44 -13.42 0.73 8.36
CA ALA A 44 -13.11 0.55 6.94
C ALA A 44 -13.50 1.75 6.06
N TYR A 45 -14.76 2.18 6.10
CA TYR A 45 -15.24 3.28 5.24
C TYR A 45 -14.77 4.66 5.68
N SER A 46 -14.54 4.87 6.97
CA SER A 46 -13.96 6.13 7.47
C SER A 46 -12.51 6.29 7.01
N THR A 47 -11.76 5.19 7.00
CA THR A 47 -10.41 5.10 6.49
C THR A 47 -10.37 5.31 4.98
N TRP A 48 -11.24 4.62 4.23
CA TRP A 48 -11.41 4.86 2.79
C TRP A 48 -11.73 6.32 2.46
N ALA A 49 -12.71 6.92 3.15
CA ALA A 49 -13.12 8.31 2.94
C ALA A 49 -11.98 9.30 3.15
N ALA A 50 -11.10 9.06 4.12
CA ALA A 50 -9.99 9.93 4.45
C ALA A 50 -8.92 10.01 3.35
N MET A 51 -8.89 9.06 2.40
CA MET A 51 -7.97 9.12 1.25
C MET A 51 -8.54 9.83 0.04
N GLN A 52 -9.82 10.16 0.06
CA GLN A 52 -10.50 10.74 -1.07
C GLN A 52 -10.64 12.25 -0.91
N THR A 53 -10.61 12.95 -2.04
CA THR A 53 -11.02 14.36 -2.10
C THR A 53 -12.34 14.42 -2.84
N PHE A 54 -13.40 14.77 -2.11
CA PHE A 54 -14.74 14.89 -2.69
C PHE A 54 -15.01 16.34 -3.07
N THR A 55 -15.35 16.54 -4.34
CA THR A 55 -15.74 17.84 -4.88
C THR A 55 -17.15 17.79 -5.45
N VAL A 56 -17.82 18.94 -5.49
CA VAL A 56 -19.15 19.03 -6.10
C VAL A 56 -19.09 18.58 -7.56
N GLY A 57 -19.98 17.67 -7.93
CA GLY A 57 -20.04 17.03 -9.23
C GLY A 57 -19.50 15.60 -9.25
N ASP A 58 -18.70 15.19 -8.27
CA ASP A 58 -18.19 13.82 -8.16
C ASP A 58 -19.32 12.80 -7.96
N VAL A 59 -19.05 11.53 -8.26
CA VAL A 59 -19.99 10.40 -8.12
C VAL A 59 -19.42 9.37 -7.16
N LEU A 60 -20.20 8.99 -6.16
CA LEU A 60 -19.95 7.79 -5.37
C LEU A 60 -20.59 6.58 -6.06
N VAL A 61 -19.83 5.51 -6.21
CA VAL A 61 -20.31 4.22 -6.72
C VAL A 61 -20.27 3.21 -5.59
N PHE A 62 -21.45 2.78 -5.17
CA PHE A 62 -21.62 1.74 -4.16
C PHE A 62 -21.86 0.40 -4.86
N ASN A 63 -20.82 -0.44 -4.90
CA ASN A 63 -20.91 -1.79 -5.45
C ASN A 63 -21.40 -2.75 -4.37
N PHE A 64 -22.59 -3.33 -4.54
CA PHE A 64 -23.16 -4.30 -3.61
C PHE A 64 -24.15 -5.25 -4.28
N THR A 65 -24.41 -6.39 -3.65
CA THR A 65 -25.38 -7.38 -4.13
C THR A 65 -26.80 -6.93 -3.82
N THR A 66 -27.62 -6.73 -4.86
CA THR A 66 -29.05 -6.40 -4.74
C THR A 66 -29.78 -7.43 -3.88
N GLY A 67 -30.50 -6.96 -2.86
CA GLY A 67 -31.25 -7.80 -1.92
C GLY A 67 -30.46 -8.27 -0.69
N GLU A 68 -29.13 -8.14 -0.69
CA GLU A 68 -28.28 -8.41 0.49
C GLU A 68 -27.83 -7.13 1.18
N GLN A 69 -27.69 -6.05 0.41
CA GLN A 69 -27.19 -4.77 0.86
C GLN A 69 -28.03 -3.66 0.21
N ASP A 70 -28.02 -2.50 0.83
CA ASP A 70 -28.58 -1.26 0.29
C ASP A 70 -27.72 -0.08 0.72
N VAL A 71 -28.01 1.10 0.16
CA VAL A 71 -27.41 2.35 0.63
C VAL A 71 -28.47 3.41 0.80
N ALA A 72 -28.52 3.99 1.99
CA ALA A 72 -29.37 5.13 2.31
C ALA A 72 -28.53 6.37 2.60
N MET A 73 -28.91 7.50 2.01
CA MET A 73 -28.44 8.81 2.44
C MET A 73 -29.30 9.31 3.59
N VAL A 74 -28.68 9.74 4.69
CA VAL A 74 -29.37 10.10 5.94
C VAL A 74 -28.85 11.41 6.53
N THR A 75 -29.50 11.92 7.58
CA THR A 75 -28.97 13.04 8.36
C THR A 75 -27.80 12.60 9.24
N ARG A 76 -27.03 13.55 9.79
CA ARG A 76 -25.96 13.25 10.74
C ARG A 76 -26.47 12.47 11.95
N GLU A 77 -27.60 12.91 12.52
CA GLU A 77 -28.19 12.30 13.73
C GLU A 77 -28.63 10.85 13.45
N ALA A 78 -29.24 10.61 12.29
CA ALA A 78 -29.63 9.30 11.85
C ALA A 78 -28.41 8.39 11.58
N TYR A 79 -27.33 8.95 11.02
CA TYR A 79 -26.06 8.24 10.85
C TYR A 79 -25.44 7.84 12.18
N GLU A 80 -25.38 8.75 13.16
CA GLU A 80 -24.80 8.49 14.48
C GLU A 80 -25.56 7.38 15.23
N THR A 81 -26.89 7.34 15.08
CA THR A 81 -27.77 6.40 15.76
C THR A 81 -28.16 5.18 14.92
N CYS A 82 -27.66 5.07 13.69
CA CYS A 82 -28.08 4.06 12.70
C CYS A 82 -29.61 4.00 12.49
N ASN A 83 -30.28 5.15 12.52
CA ASN A 83 -31.72 5.24 12.29
C ASN A 83 -32.02 5.24 10.77
N SER A 84 -32.65 4.17 10.30
CA SER A 84 -33.05 3.99 8.90
C SER A 84 -34.52 4.29 8.60
N THR A 85 -35.28 4.82 9.57
CA THR A 85 -36.76 4.92 9.44
C THR A 85 -37.19 5.90 8.36
N ASN A 86 -36.48 7.02 8.21
CA ASN A 86 -36.81 8.09 7.27
C ASN A 86 -35.54 8.59 6.55
N PRO A 87 -34.98 7.80 5.62
CA PRO A 87 -33.80 8.20 4.89
C PRO A 87 -34.13 9.34 3.91
N ILE A 88 -33.15 10.19 3.63
CA ILE A 88 -33.28 11.25 2.62
C ILE A 88 -33.37 10.63 1.23
N SER A 89 -32.64 9.53 1.00
CA SER A 89 -32.71 8.71 -0.21
C SER A 89 -32.36 7.27 0.14
N LEU A 90 -32.91 6.31 -0.58
CA LEU A 90 -32.64 4.88 -0.42
C LEU A 90 -32.47 4.23 -1.79
N GLN A 91 -31.39 3.46 -1.96
CA GLN A 91 -31.11 2.67 -3.15
C GLN A 91 -30.95 1.21 -2.75
N THR A 92 -31.83 0.35 -3.28
CA THR A 92 -31.88 -1.09 -2.96
C THR A 92 -31.30 -1.98 -4.05
N THR A 93 -30.83 -1.38 -5.16
CA THR A 93 -30.28 -2.11 -6.32
C THR A 93 -28.85 -1.63 -6.57
N GLY A 94 -27.90 -2.57 -6.60
CA GLY A 94 -26.50 -2.31 -6.86
C GLY A 94 -26.10 -2.57 -8.33
N PRO A 95 -25.03 -1.92 -8.82
CA PRO A 95 -24.30 -0.84 -8.17
C PRO A 95 -25.12 0.47 -8.16
N ALA A 96 -25.08 1.20 -7.05
CA ALA A 96 -25.79 2.46 -6.90
C ALA A 96 -24.83 3.64 -7.11
N ASN A 97 -25.22 4.58 -7.98
CA ASN A 97 -24.44 5.79 -8.27
C ASN A 97 -25.09 7.02 -7.66
N LEU A 98 -24.37 7.75 -6.82
CA LEU A 98 -24.86 8.95 -6.14
C LEU A 98 -23.94 10.14 -6.44
N THR A 99 -24.50 11.18 -7.07
CA THR A 99 -23.77 12.41 -7.39
C THR A 99 -23.74 13.36 -6.19
N LEU A 100 -22.57 13.94 -5.92
CA LEU A 100 -22.34 14.93 -4.87
C LEU A 100 -22.69 16.32 -5.39
N ASP A 101 -23.94 16.73 -5.20
CA ASP A 101 -24.53 17.92 -5.83
C ASP A 101 -24.29 19.25 -5.08
N SER A 102 -23.74 19.22 -3.88
CA SER A 102 -23.59 20.42 -3.04
C SER A 102 -22.43 20.33 -2.07
N ILE A 103 -21.96 21.49 -1.63
CA ILE A 103 -20.91 21.63 -0.62
C ILE A 103 -21.56 21.38 0.74
N ARG A 104 -21.44 20.16 1.25
CA ARG A 104 -21.92 19.76 2.57
C ARG A 104 -21.28 18.44 3.00
N GLU A 105 -21.56 18.04 4.23
CA GLU A 105 -21.33 16.67 4.66
C GLU A 105 -22.44 15.76 4.16
N TYR A 106 -22.05 14.57 3.71
CA TYR A 106 -22.98 13.51 3.32
C TYR A 106 -22.76 12.31 4.23
N TYR A 107 -23.88 11.69 4.63
CA TYR A 107 -23.88 10.52 5.48
C TYR A 107 -24.65 9.40 4.80
N PHE A 108 -24.03 8.22 4.73
CA PHE A 108 -24.58 7.03 4.12
C PHE A 108 -24.54 5.87 5.09
N ILE A 109 -25.58 5.04 5.10
CA ILE A 109 -25.68 3.83 5.93
C ILE A 109 -26.29 2.68 5.13
N GLY A 110 -25.94 1.45 5.49
CA GLY A 110 -26.74 0.27 5.13
C GLY A 110 -27.90 0.12 6.11
N THR A 111 -29.12 -0.11 5.60
CA THR A 111 -30.36 -0.11 6.40
C THR A 111 -30.85 -1.50 6.76
N ILE A 112 -30.28 -2.53 6.18
CA ILE A 112 -30.64 -3.93 6.43
C ILE A 112 -30.13 -4.34 7.82
N ASP A 113 -31.05 -4.81 8.67
CA ASP A 113 -30.80 -5.34 10.00
C ASP A 113 -29.80 -4.49 10.81
N GLN A 114 -28.66 -5.07 11.18
CA GLN A 114 -27.64 -4.47 12.02
C GLN A 114 -26.45 -3.94 11.21
N HIS A 115 -26.56 -3.83 9.88
CA HIS A 115 -25.41 -3.54 9.03
C HIS A 115 -24.73 -2.21 9.36
N CYS A 116 -25.51 -1.13 9.54
CA CYS A 116 -24.97 0.17 9.97
C CYS A 116 -24.23 0.06 11.31
N SER A 117 -24.83 -0.62 12.29
CA SER A 117 -24.27 -0.79 13.64
C SER A 117 -22.99 -1.62 13.64
N LEU A 118 -22.84 -2.51 12.66
CA LEU A 118 -21.65 -3.33 12.43
C LEU A 118 -20.61 -2.63 11.54
N GLY A 119 -20.88 -1.40 11.10
CA GLY A 119 -19.88 -0.56 10.43
C GLY A 119 -20.13 -0.23 8.97
N GLN A 120 -21.24 -0.68 8.38
CA GLN A 120 -21.61 -0.28 7.01
C GLN A 120 -22.17 1.15 6.99
N LYS A 121 -21.28 2.12 7.15
CA LYS A 121 -21.62 3.54 7.22
C LYS A 121 -20.45 4.39 6.75
N LEU A 122 -20.74 5.43 5.95
CA LEU A 122 -19.77 6.34 5.35
C LEU A 122 -20.16 7.78 5.67
N ALA A 123 -19.20 8.57 6.15
CA ALA A 123 -19.34 10.02 6.29
C ALA A 123 -18.26 10.70 5.43
N ILE A 124 -18.66 11.67 4.62
CA ILE A 124 -17.74 12.43 3.76
C ILE A 124 -18.05 13.92 3.85
N ASN A 125 -17.05 14.74 3.54
CA ASN A 125 -17.18 16.18 3.44
C ASN A 125 -16.88 16.62 2.00
N VAL A 126 -17.83 17.30 1.36
CA VAL A 126 -17.72 17.73 -0.04
C VAL A 126 -17.35 19.20 -0.08
N SER A 127 -16.33 19.52 -0.85
CA SER A 127 -15.81 20.88 -1.00
C SER A 127 -16.09 21.46 -2.39
N ALA A 128 -15.95 22.78 -2.54
CA ALA A 128 -16.04 23.42 -3.85
C ALA A 128 -14.98 22.82 -4.81
N PRO A 129 -15.26 22.73 -6.12
CA PRO A 129 -14.23 22.41 -7.10
C PRO A 129 -13.13 23.47 -7.04
N GLY A 130 -12.01 23.16 -6.40
CA GLY A 130 -10.86 24.05 -6.34
C GLY A 130 -10.13 24.10 -7.69
N PRO A 131 -9.44 25.20 -8.02
CA PRO A 131 -8.46 25.17 -9.10
C PRO A 131 -7.40 24.13 -8.74
N ARG A 132 -7.31 23.05 -9.53
CA ARG A 132 -6.34 21.98 -9.31
C ARG A 132 -4.94 22.61 -9.28
N PRO A 133 -4.18 22.56 -8.17
CA PRO A 133 -2.77 22.88 -8.24
C PRO A 133 -2.15 21.86 -9.21
N SER A 134 -1.33 22.32 -10.16
CA SER A 134 -0.39 21.40 -10.82
C SER A 134 0.39 20.68 -9.72
N PRO A 135 0.70 19.38 -9.85
CA PRO A 135 1.45 18.67 -8.82
C PRO A 135 2.81 19.36 -8.68
N VAL A 136 2.94 20.18 -7.64
CA VAL A 136 4.23 20.69 -7.21
C VAL A 136 4.91 19.50 -6.53
N PRO A 137 6.10 19.07 -6.97
CA PRO A 137 6.83 18.03 -6.28
C PRO A 137 6.95 18.41 -4.81
N ALA A 138 6.47 17.54 -3.91
CA ALA A 138 6.66 17.76 -2.49
C ALA A 138 8.16 17.86 -2.20
N PRO A 139 8.61 18.76 -1.31
CA PRO A 139 10.01 18.84 -0.93
C PRO A 139 10.48 17.47 -0.43
N PRO A 140 11.71 17.03 -0.79
CA PRO A 140 12.19 15.71 -0.42
C PRO A 140 12.24 15.59 1.11
N ARG A 141 11.53 14.59 1.62
CA ARG A 141 11.54 14.24 3.04
C ARG A 141 12.71 13.29 3.32
N GLY A 142 13.40 13.48 4.43
CA GLY A 142 14.38 12.49 4.91
C GLY A 142 13.69 11.18 5.38
N PRO A 143 14.48 10.11 5.62
CA PRO A 143 13.97 8.83 6.09
C PRO A 143 13.02 8.92 7.29
N ILE A 144 11.97 8.11 7.27
CA ILE A 144 11.00 7.90 8.35
C ILE A 144 11.32 6.62 9.09
N THR A 145 11.10 6.62 10.40
CA THR A 145 10.95 5.40 11.18
C THR A 145 9.48 5.17 11.51
N TYR A 146 8.95 4.01 11.12
CA TYR A 146 7.57 3.59 11.34
C TYR A 146 7.52 2.47 12.37
N ASN A 147 6.81 2.68 13.48
CA ASN A 147 6.53 1.63 14.44
C ASN A 147 5.35 0.79 13.93
N VAL A 148 5.61 -0.46 13.56
CA VAL A 148 4.59 -1.36 13.00
C VAL A 148 3.54 -1.68 14.05
N GLY A 149 2.28 -1.41 13.72
CA GLY A 149 1.14 -1.55 14.63
C GLY A 149 0.95 -0.41 15.61
N ASP A 150 1.78 0.65 15.56
CA ASP A 150 1.75 1.77 16.52
C ASP A 150 1.76 1.24 17.98
N ASP A 151 0.76 1.59 18.81
CA ASP A 151 0.65 1.13 20.20
C ASP A 151 0.31 -0.37 20.32
N LEU A 152 -0.21 -1.01 19.26
CA LEU A 152 -0.50 -2.45 19.25
C LEU A 152 0.79 -3.28 19.20
N GLY A 153 1.81 -2.78 18.51
CA GLY A 153 3.02 -3.53 18.17
C GLY A 153 2.76 -4.66 17.17
N TRP A 154 3.69 -5.62 17.12
CA TRP A 154 3.68 -6.78 16.23
C TRP A 154 3.28 -8.06 16.96
N LEU A 155 1.99 -8.36 16.94
CA LEU A 155 1.33 -9.52 17.53
C LEU A 155 0.23 -10.08 16.62
N VAL A 156 -0.37 -11.21 16.98
CA VAL A 156 -1.60 -11.71 16.34
C VAL A 156 -2.76 -10.77 16.67
N PRO A 157 -3.30 -10.03 15.69
CA PRO A 157 -4.21 -8.92 15.97
C PRO A 157 -5.54 -9.41 16.58
N PRO A 158 -5.90 -8.96 17.79
CA PRO A 158 -7.15 -9.39 18.42
C PRO A 158 -8.41 -8.88 17.70
N ALA A 159 -8.28 -7.83 16.87
CA ALA A 159 -9.35 -7.26 16.06
C ALA A 159 -9.54 -7.94 14.70
N GLY A 160 -8.77 -9.00 14.40
CA GLY A 160 -8.84 -9.73 13.14
C GLY A 160 -7.78 -9.31 12.12
N PRO A 161 -7.80 -9.92 10.92
CA PRO A 161 -6.63 -9.98 10.04
C PRO A 161 -6.24 -8.67 9.35
N LEU A 162 -7.11 -7.66 9.36
CA LEU A 162 -6.88 -6.40 8.64
C LEU A 162 -6.11 -5.35 9.45
N ALA A 163 -5.65 -5.67 10.66
CA ALA A 163 -5.04 -4.68 11.54
C ALA A 163 -3.79 -4.03 10.94
N TYR A 164 -2.86 -4.81 10.38
CA TYR A 164 -1.62 -4.27 9.79
C TYR A 164 -1.82 -3.64 8.43
N GLU A 165 -2.80 -4.11 7.66
CA GLU A 165 -3.23 -3.46 6.42
C GLU A 165 -3.78 -2.07 6.73
N THR A 166 -4.65 -1.97 7.75
CA THR A 166 -5.19 -0.69 8.24
C THR A 166 -4.09 0.21 8.82
N TRP A 167 -3.12 -0.35 9.52
CA TRP A 167 -1.98 0.41 10.03
C TRP A 167 -1.12 1.00 8.90
N ALA A 168 -0.85 0.20 7.87
CA ALA A 168 -0.05 0.62 6.72
C ALA A 168 -0.79 1.63 5.83
N PHE A 169 -2.12 1.62 5.88
CA PHE A 169 -2.97 2.51 5.12
C PHE A 169 -2.66 3.99 5.42
N ASN A 170 -2.59 4.81 4.38
CA ASN A 170 -2.15 6.23 4.42
C ASN A 170 -0.70 6.47 4.89
N LYS A 171 0.14 5.43 4.93
CA LYS A 171 1.59 5.58 5.07
C LYS A 171 2.24 5.51 3.69
N THR A 172 3.20 6.39 3.45
CA THR A 172 4.02 6.35 2.24
C THR A 172 5.39 5.82 2.63
N PHE A 173 5.73 4.64 2.13
CA PHE A 173 7.03 4.04 2.37
C PHE A 173 7.98 4.40 1.24
N LEU A 174 9.06 5.07 1.60
CA LEU A 174 10.10 5.50 0.67
C LEU A 174 11.39 4.73 0.91
N LEU A 175 12.25 4.68 -0.12
CA LEU A 175 13.62 4.20 0.04
C LEU A 175 14.32 4.92 1.19
N GLY A 176 14.92 4.14 2.09
CA GLY A 176 15.62 4.61 3.28
C GLY A 176 14.76 4.64 4.54
N ASP A 177 13.43 4.58 4.43
CA ASP A 177 12.55 4.46 5.60
C ASP A 177 12.85 3.16 6.36
N THR A 178 12.48 3.09 7.65
CA THR A 178 12.71 1.94 8.51
C THR A 178 11.42 1.50 9.17
N LEU A 179 11.10 0.21 9.08
CA LEU A 179 10.07 -0.44 9.86
C LEU A 179 10.65 -0.95 11.18
N VAL A 180 9.98 -0.65 12.28
CA VAL A 180 10.33 -1.12 13.63
C VAL A 180 9.22 -2.02 14.13
N PHE A 181 9.54 -3.29 14.29
CA PHE A 181 8.62 -4.29 14.80
C PHE A 181 8.90 -4.54 16.29
N ASN A 182 7.96 -4.13 17.13
CA ASN A 182 8.00 -4.34 18.57
C ASN A 182 7.18 -5.58 18.94
N PHE A 183 7.80 -6.59 19.54
CA PHE A 183 7.16 -7.85 19.88
C PHE A 183 7.84 -8.50 21.09
N ILE A 184 7.22 -9.54 21.65
CA ILE A 184 7.77 -10.26 22.79
C ILE A 184 8.67 -11.39 22.27
N ASN A 185 9.95 -11.35 22.65
CA ASN A 185 10.93 -12.36 22.25
C ASN A 185 10.47 -13.76 22.68
N GLY A 186 10.60 -14.72 21.77
CA GLY A 186 10.21 -16.11 22.03
C GLY A 186 8.72 -16.40 21.86
N THR A 187 7.87 -15.39 21.63
CA THR A 187 6.45 -15.59 21.30
C THR A 187 6.05 -15.09 19.92
N GLN A 188 6.77 -14.10 19.38
CA GLN A 188 6.62 -13.69 17.99
C GLN A 188 8.01 -13.48 17.38
N ASP A 189 8.02 -13.35 16.06
CA ASP A 189 9.17 -12.97 15.24
C ASP A 189 8.68 -12.17 14.03
N VAL A 190 9.63 -11.69 13.23
CA VAL A 190 9.34 -11.06 11.93
C VAL A 190 10.12 -11.80 10.86
N ALA A 191 9.41 -12.37 9.90
CA ALA A 191 9.95 -12.98 8.71
C ALA A 191 9.69 -12.10 7.49
N VAL A 192 10.73 -11.84 6.71
CA VAL A 192 10.61 -11.30 5.34
C VAL A 192 10.34 -12.47 4.40
N VAL A 193 9.30 -12.34 3.59
CA VAL A 193 8.79 -13.43 2.74
C VAL A 193 8.51 -12.95 1.32
N THR A 194 8.33 -13.89 0.39
CA THR A 194 7.83 -13.59 -0.95
C THR A 194 6.33 -13.30 -0.90
N LYS A 195 5.78 -12.72 -1.98
CA LYS A 195 4.33 -12.52 -2.14
C LYS A 195 3.55 -13.84 -2.00
N GLU A 196 4.02 -14.89 -2.67
CA GLU A 196 3.38 -16.22 -2.61
C GLU A 196 3.35 -16.78 -1.19
N ALA A 197 4.47 -16.73 -0.47
CA ALA A 197 4.56 -17.16 0.92
C ALA A 197 3.68 -16.30 1.84
N TYR A 198 3.56 -14.99 1.58
CA TYR A 198 2.65 -14.11 2.30
C TYR A 198 1.17 -14.44 2.08
N GLU A 199 0.78 -14.75 0.84
CA GLU A 199 -0.60 -15.09 0.48
C GLU A 199 -1.01 -16.45 1.05
N THR A 200 -0.11 -17.43 1.01
CA THR A 200 -0.36 -18.81 1.46
C THR A 200 0.00 -19.07 2.92
N CYS A 201 0.62 -18.10 3.59
CA CYS A 201 1.22 -18.27 4.92
C CYS A 201 2.25 -19.43 4.99
N ASP A 202 2.92 -19.74 3.88
CA ASP A 202 4.03 -20.70 3.87
C ASP A 202 5.31 -20.09 4.45
N THR A 203 5.61 -20.41 5.70
CA THR A 203 6.81 -19.92 6.40
C THR A 203 7.97 -20.91 6.35
N ASN A 204 7.92 -21.95 5.50
CA ASN A 204 9.03 -22.90 5.35
C ASN A 204 10.21 -22.30 4.56
N ASN A 205 9.94 -21.34 3.68
CA ASN A 205 10.93 -20.73 2.79
C ASN A 205 10.99 -19.21 3.00
N THR A 206 11.44 -18.78 4.17
CA THR A 206 11.61 -17.35 4.49
C THR A 206 12.90 -16.78 3.89
N ILE A 207 12.90 -15.49 3.56
CA ILE A 207 14.09 -14.79 3.06
C ILE A 207 14.99 -14.41 4.24
N THR A 208 14.39 -13.92 5.33
CA THR A 208 15.10 -13.53 6.56
C THR A 208 14.13 -13.64 7.72
N VAL A 209 14.63 -14.05 8.89
CA VAL A 209 13.83 -14.09 10.13
C VAL A 209 14.58 -13.34 11.24
N LEU A 210 13.86 -12.44 11.91
CA LEU A 210 14.35 -11.63 13.02
C LEU A 210 13.59 -12.04 14.28
N THR A 211 14.29 -12.63 15.24
CA THR A 211 13.71 -13.23 16.46
C THR A 211 13.91 -12.39 17.71
N THR A 212 14.55 -11.22 17.58
CA THR A 212 14.83 -10.30 18.69
C THR A 212 14.17 -8.95 18.44
N SER A 213 13.43 -8.47 19.43
CA SER A 213 12.75 -7.19 19.44
C SER A 213 13.58 -6.09 20.13
N PRO A 214 13.51 -4.83 19.66
CA PRO A 214 12.87 -4.39 18.42
C PRO A 214 13.63 -4.87 17.18
N ALA A 215 12.90 -5.40 16.20
CA ALA A 215 13.47 -5.74 14.90
C ALA A 215 13.34 -4.53 13.95
N ASN A 216 14.48 -4.06 13.45
CA ASN A 216 14.54 -2.90 12.55
C ASN A 216 14.83 -3.35 11.13
N ILE A 217 13.98 -2.97 10.18
CA ILE A 217 14.15 -3.30 8.75
C ILE A 217 14.17 -1.99 7.97
N THR A 218 15.32 -1.65 7.39
CA THR A 218 15.46 -0.51 6.48
C THR A 218 15.02 -0.91 5.07
N LEU A 219 14.19 -0.08 4.45
CA LEU A 219 13.60 -0.28 3.13
C LEU A 219 14.61 0.18 2.06
N THR A 220 15.40 -0.77 1.55
CA THR A 220 16.52 -0.49 0.63
C THR A 220 16.20 -0.74 -0.83
N THR A 221 15.05 -1.36 -1.13
CA THR A 221 14.59 -1.62 -2.50
C THR A 221 13.16 -1.12 -2.70
N THR A 222 12.84 -0.69 -3.92
CA THR A 222 11.47 -0.34 -4.32
C THR A 222 10.66 -1.58 -4.65
N GLY A 223 9.33 -1.45 -4.62
CA GLY A 223 8.38 -2.52 -4.95
C GLY A 223 7.64 -3.03 -3.72
N GLU A 224 6.94 -4.14 -3.89
CA GLU A 224 6.19 -4.78 -2.81
C GLU A 224 7.13 -5.49 -1.84
N HIS A 225 6.90 -5.31 -0.53
CA HIS A 225 7.60 -6.01 0.55
C HIS A 225 6.57 -6.67 1.45
N PHE A 226 6.87 -7.90 1.89
CA PHE A 226 5.96 -8.75 2.64
C PHE A 226 6.61 -9.27 3.92
N PHE A 227 5.87 -9.18 5.01
CA PHE A 227 6.31 -9.56 6.35
C PHE A 227 5.26 -10.44 7.02
N THR A 228 5.69 -11.40 7.82
CA THR A 228 4.81 -12.28 8.61
C THR A 228 5.52 -12.80 9.86
N SER A 229 4.86 -13.62 10.68
CA SER A 229 5.50 -14.39 11.75
C SER A 229 5.58 -15.87 11.38
N THR A 230 6.68 -16.54 11.74
CA THR A 230 6.87 -17.99 11.50
C THR A 230 6.22 -18.86 12.57
N TYR A 231 5.70 -18.26 13.63
CA TYR A 231 4.97 -18.98 14.67
C TYR A 231 3.67 -19.56 14.12
N ALA A 232 3.39 -20.80 14.49
CA ALA A 232 2.26 -21.55 13.97
C ALA A 232 0.95 -20.75 14.11
N ARG A 233 0.18 -20.66 13.02
CA ARG A 233 -1.11 -19.95 12.91
C ARG A 233 -1.04 -18.43 13.01
N HIS A 234 0.10 -17.81 13.30
CA HIS A 234 0.16 -16.35 13.47
C HIS A 234 -0.16 -15.61 12.18
N CYS A 235 0.45 -16.03 11.06
CA CYS A 235 0.14 -15.48 9.74
C CYS A 235 -1.34 -15.63 9.38
N ASP A 236 -1.91 -16.82 9.55
CA ASP A 236 -3.32 -17.12 9.23
C ASP A 236 -4.31 -16.28 10.06
N LEU A 237 -3.90 -15.92 11.27
CA LEU A 237 -4.68 -15.09 12.18
C LEU A 237 -4.41 -13.59 11.99
N GLY A 238 -3.66 -13.22 10.95
CA GLY A 238 -3.48 -11.83 10.54
C GLY A 238 -2.20 -11.16 10.98
N GLN A 239 -1.23 -11.88 11.56
CA GLN A 239 0.09 -11.31 11.85
C GLN A 239 0.96 -11.27 10.59
N LYS A 240 0.54 -10.44 9.63
CA LYS A 240 1.23 -10.24 8.36
C LYS A 240 1.03 -8.81 7.87
N LEU A 241 2.01 -8.27 7.15
CA LEU A 241 2.03 -6.91 6.62
C LEU A 241 2.54 -6.94 5.17
N ALA A 242 1.82 -6.28 4.27
CA ALA A 242 2.31 -5.95 2.93
C ALA A 242 2.43 -4.43 2.81
N ILE A 243 3.52 -3.95 2.22
CA ILE A 243 3.72 -2.53 1.89
C ILE A 243 4.27 -2.40 0.47
N ASN A 244 4.09 -1.24 -0.14
CA ASN A 244 4.76 -0.89 -1.39
C ASN A 244 5.71 0.28 -1.17
N VAL A 245 6.97 0.10 -1.56
CA VAL A 245 8.05 1.08 -1.38
C VAL A 245 8.33 1.78 -2.69
N THR A 246 8.32 3.10 -2.67
CA THR A 246 8.61 3.91 -3.86
C THR A 246 9.93 4.66 -3.71
N ALA A 247 10.51 5.07 -4.85
CA ALA A 247 11.75 5.83 -4.83
C ALA A 247 11.49 7.21 -4.24
N SER A 248 12.34 7.65 -3.32
CA SER A 248 12.43 9.07 -2.95
C SER A 248 12.85 9.85 -4.19
N THR A 249 12.08 10.86 -4.61
CA THR A 249 12.52 11.83 -5.63
C THR A 249 13.58 12.75 -5.03
N SER A 250 14.76 12.20 -4.77
CA SER A 250 15.95 13.00 -4.59
C SER A 250 16.33 13.54 -5.96
N THR A 251 16.08 14.84 -6.19
CA THR A 251 16.77 15.56 -7.26
C THR A 251 18.26 15.44 -6.98
N SER A 252 18.95 14.55 -7.71
CA SER A 252 20.38 14.65 -7.87
C SER A 252 20.65 16.04 -8.47
N ASN A 253 21.45 16.84 -7.77
CA ASN A 253 22.01 18.04 -8.39
C ASN A 253 22.68 17.62 -9.71
N PRO A 254 22.54 18.41 -10.79
CA PRO A 254 23.27 18.15 -12.03
C PRO A 254 24.76 18.04 -11.72
N PRO A 255 25.52 17.14 -12.39
CA PRO A 255 26.97 17.12 -12.23
C PRO A 255 27.48 18.50 -12.66
N SER A 256 28.14 19.22 -11.75
CA SER A 256 28.97 20.35 -12.17
C SER A 256 30.05 19.80 -13.09
N SER A 257 29.92 20.14 -14.38
CA SER A 257 30.93 19.88 -15.39
C SER A 257 32.15 20.75 -15.13
N SER A 258 33.07 20.28 -14.29
CA SER A 258 34.44 20.78 -14.31
C SER A 258 35.19 20.08 -15.44
N THR A 259 35.34 20.82 -16.52
CA THR A 259 36.19 20.53 -17.67
C THR A 259 37.65 20.40 -17.22
N GLU A 260 38.24 19.22 -17.41
CA GLU A 260 39.67 19.00 -17.28
C GLU A 260 40.39 19.41 -18.58
N PRO A 261 41.45 20.23 -18.54
CA PRO A 261 42.26 20.55 -19.72
C PRO A 261 43.43 19.56 -19.90
N PRO A 262 43.85 19.24 -21.15
CA PRO A 262 44.86 18.22 -21.40
C PRO A 262 46.31 18.72 -21.53
N SER A 263 47.23 17.84 -21.09
CA SER A 263 48.62 17.59 -21.56
C SER A 263 49.80 18.45 -21.06
N SER A 264 50.87 17.79 -20.58
CA SER A 264 52.15 17.57 -21.32
C SER A 264 53.40 17.40 -20.42
N GLY A 265 54.21 16.35 -20.69
CA GLY A 265 55.66 16.21 -20.38
C GLY A 265 56.03 15.85 -18.92
N SER A 266 57.05 15.05 -18.59
CA SER A 266 58.13 14.34 -19.30
C SER A 266 58.84 13.39 -18.30
N ASN A 267 59.34 12.25 -18.78
CA ASN A 267 60.27 11.29 -18.12
C ASN A 267 61.54 11.96 -17.51
N PRO A 268 62.31 11.36 -16.55
CA PRO A 268 62.94 10.03 -16.70
C PRO A 268 63.20 9.12 -15.46
N VAL A 269 63.22 7.81 -15.75
CA VAL A 269 64.20 6.73 -15.40
C VAL A 269 64.78 6.64 -13.97
N SER A 270 64.63 5.45 -13.35
CA SER A 270 65.77 4.68 -12.82
C SER A 270 65.48 3.18 -12.69
N GLU A 271 66.48 2.39 -13.08
CA GLU A 271 66.62 0.92 -13.17
C GLU A 271 66.38 0.20 -11.83
N GLY A 272 65.87 -1.05 -11.77
CA GLY A 272 66.51 -2.28 -12.21
C GLY A 272 65.85 -3.54 -11.56
N PRO A 273 66.37 -4.77 -11.77
CA PRO A 273 65.58 -5.83 -12.42
C PRO A 273 65.39 -7.13 -11.61
N SER A 274 64.76 -8.11 -12.29
CA SER A 274 64.90 -9.58 -12.13
C SER A 274 63.84 -10.26 -11.26
N ALA A 275 63.19 -11.37 -11.61
CA ALA A 275 63.06 -12.19 -12.82
C ALA A 275 61.80 -13.08 -12.64
N ALA A 276 61.15 -13.48 -13.73
CA ALA A 276 60.19 -14.59 -13.77
C ALA A 276 60.93 -15.91 -14.16
N PRO A 277 60.31 -17.11 -14.36
CA PRO A 277 58.90 -17.54 -14.26
C PRO A 277 58.74 -18.96 -13.56
N PRO A 278 57.59 -19.67 -13.66
CA PRO A 278 57.12 -20.83 -12.85
C PRO A 278 57.41 -22.19 -13.57
N PRO A 279 56.64 -23.32 -13.51
CA PRO A 279 55.52 -23.82 -12.65
C PRO A 279 55.69 -25.29 -12.18
N SER A 280 54.71 -25.88 -11.48
CA SER A 280 54.50 -27.35 -11.47
C SER A 280 53.07 -27.76 -11.09
N LEU A 281 52.46 -28.55 -11.98
CA LEU A 281 51.20 -29.31 -11.86
C LEU A 281 51.45 -30.69 -11.23
N VAL A 282 50.49 -31.23 -10.46
CA VAL A 282 50.03 -32.66 -10.42
C VAL A 282 48.90 -32.77 -9.36
N SER A 283 47.64 -33.06 -9.69
CA SER A 283 47.01 -34.36 -10.06
C SER A 283 47.07 -35.45 -8.98
N SER A 284 45.93 -35.80 -8.39
CA SER A 284 45.38 -37.18 -8.35
C SER A 284 44.16 -37.32 -7.42
N ALA A 285 43.04 -37.80 -7.98
CA ALA A 285 42.03 -38.60 -7.28
C ALA A 285 42.44 -40.09 -7.38
N PRO A 286 41.96 -40.98 -6.49
CA PRO A 286 40.73 -41.73 -6.81
C PRO A 286 39.85 -42.15 -5.60
N SER A 287 38.59 -42.49 -5.90
CA SER A 287 37.63 -43.24 -5.07
C SER A 287 38.03 -44.74 -4.94
N PRO A 288 37.41 -45.56 -4.05
CA PRO A 288 36.10 -46.16 -4.38
C PRO A 288 35.15 -46.50 -3.18
N LEU A 289 33.99 -47.02 -3.61
CA LEU A 289 32.75 -47.53 -3.01
C LEU A 289 32.84 -48.56 -1.85
N ILE A 290 31.77 -48.62 -1.04
CA ILE A 290 31.01 -49.78 -0.46
C ILE A 290 29.77 -49.11 0.20
N GLY A 291 28.48 -49.46 0.02
CA GLY A 291 27.82 -50.75 -0.19
C GLY A 291 27.00 -51.08 1.09
N GLY A 292 25.67 -50.97 1.06
CA GLY A 292 24.84 -51.33 2.23
C GLY A 292 23.35 -51.05 2.06
N PHE A 293 22.62 -52.13 1.81
CA PHE A 293 21.20 -52.24 1.46
C PHE A 293 20.40 -52.65 2.71
N PHE A 294 19.27 -52.01 3.04
CA PHE A 294 18.23 -52.64 3.88
C PHE A 294 16.83 -52.20 3.46
N ILE A 295 16.09 -53.17 2.94
CA ILE A 295 14.64 -53.22 2.73
C ILE A 295 13.97 -53.48 4.08
N THR A 296 12.89 -52.78 4.42
CA THR A 296 11.73 -53.41 5.07
C THR A 296 10.42 -52.76 4.61
N LEU A 297 9.59 -53.58 3.95
CA LEU A 297 8.16 -53.41 3.82
C LEU A 297 7.50 -53.70 5.18
N PHE A 298 6.48 -52.93 5.57
CA PHE A 298 5.40 -53.47 6.38
C PHE A 298 4.07 -52.85 5.94
N SER A 299 3.27 -53.66 5.25
CA SER A 299 1.84 -53.44 5.06
C SER A 299 1.10 -54.19 6.16
N LEU A 300 0.12 -53.56 6.80
CA LEU A 300 -1.05 -54.28 7.30
C LEU A 300 -2.28 -53.38 7.22
N ALA A 301 -3.27 -53.86 6.46
CA ALA A 301 -4.62 -53.33 6.37
C ALA A 301 -5.53 -53.98 7.42
N MET A 302 -6.70 -53.36 7.62
CA MET A 302 -7.98 -53.81 8.23
C MET A 302 -8.45 -52.75 9.24
N ALA A 303 -9.72 -52.40 9.42
CA ALA A 303 -11.00 -52.61 8.74
C ALA A 303 -12.04 -51.86 9.61
N PHE A 304 -13.09 -51.33 8.97
CA PHE A 304 -14.43 -50.98 9.48
C PHE A 304 -14.66 -50.77 11.00
N PHE A 305 -15.12 -49.57 11.37
CA PHE A 305 -16.48 -49.30 11.87
C PHE A 305 -16.84 -47.83 11.65
#